data_AF-A0A9W6QPB3-F1
#
_entry.id   AF-A0A9W6QPB3-F1
#
_cell.length_a   1.000
_cell.length_b   1.000
_cell.length_c   1.000
_cell.angle_alpha   90.00
_cell.angle_beta   90.00
_cell.angle_gamma   90.00
#
_symmetry.space_group_name_H-M   'P 1'
#
loop_
_entity.id
_entity.type
_entity.pdbx_description
1 polymer ?
#
loop_
_entity_poly.entity_id
_entity_poly.type
_entity_poly.pdbx_seq_one_letter_code
_entity_poly.pdbx_strand_id
1 'polypeptide(L)'
;MPVVVTKRCLDACVGVFGFGGREEAREWLEGVIAAEGVVTDRLPEEVVGRRSPSGYFLVAGRKFVLPLAEDRDGAGQWIATNCLGFPRKSTVDLTGLRGVDLLAEVTVLPHAVERFQQRGGGHRDPDRAHKELYAALAPTVRAVRKPPGWCRTRAADLYLVAGEHDEFCLPCRAGSGKRPYDVITCIHRAGYLFGKPLGAKVCEVAVEPDSKAARLVHRGLRKGGRLSWHRPAWVKVAKPAKWWLVFNNRTAAVVRWEPGSARPLVLTHVVDGRSLLVRLVDRVLGR
;
A
#
# COMPACT_ATOMS: atom_id res chain seq x y z
N MET A 1 24.19 -17.16 20.34
CA MET A 1 23.58 -17.75 19.12
C MET A 1 24.18 -17.06 17.92
N PRO A 2 24.73 -17.80 16.94
CA PRO A 2 25.28 -17.21 15.72
C PRO A 2 24.19 -16.49 14.92
N VAL A 3 24.57 -15.48 14.15
CA VAL A 3 23.68 -14.75 13.25
C VAL A 3 23.97 -15.13 11.81
N VAL A 4 22.98 -15.70 11.13
CA VAL A 4 23.03 -16.04 9.71
C VAL A 4 22.50 -14.89 8.89
N VAL A 5 23.29 -14.41 7.93
CA VAL A 5 22.92 -13.30 7.04
C VAL A 5 22.24 -13.82 5.79
N THR A 6 20.96 -13.47 5.60
CA THR A 6 20.21 -13.90 4.41
C THR A 6 20.60 -13.13 3.15
N LYS A 7 20.35 -13.70 1.96
CA LYS A 7 20.52 -13.01 0.67
C LYS A 7 19.78 -11.67 0.62
N ARG A 8 18.57 -11.62 1.18
CA ARG A 8 17.77 -10.39 1.29
C ARG A 8 18.44 -9.34 2.18
N CYS A 9 19.02 -9.76 3.30
CA CYS A 9 19.78 -8.87 4.17
C CYS A 9 21.00 -8.29 3.45
N LEU A 10 21.70 -9.12 2.65
CA LEU A 10 22.83 -8.66 1.83
C LEU A 10 22.39 -7.67 0.75
N ASP A 11 21.29 -7.92 0.05
CA ASP A 11 20.74 -6.98 -0.95
C ASP A 11 20.40 -5.62 -0.31
N ALA A 12 19.81 -5.64 0.88
CA ALA A 12 19.52 -4.43 1.62
C ALA A 12 20.82 -3.72 2.06
N CYS A 13 21.83 -4.47 2.51
CA CYS A 13 23.13 -3.95 2.89
C CYS A 13 23.82 -3.24 1.71
N VAL A 14 23.82 -3.88 0.54
CA VAL A 14 24.29 -3.28 -0.73
C VAL A 14 23.56 -1.97 -1.02
N GLY A 15 22.23 -1.96 -0.94
CA GLY A 15 21.44 -0.75 -1.20
C GLY A 15 21.69 0.39 -0.22
N VAL A 16 21.88 0.06 1.06
CA VAL A 16 22.10 1.03 2.14
C VAL A 16 23.50 1.63 2.08
N PHE A 17 24.53 0.79 1.95
CA PHE A 17 25.93 1.19 2.08
C PHE A 17 26.64 1.40 0.74
N GLY A 18 26.03 1.00 -0.37
CA GLY A 18 26.54 1.25 -1.72
C GLY A 18 27.63 0.29 -2.18
N PHE A 19 27.69 -0.93 -1.63
CA PHE A 19 28.63 -1.97 -2.05
C PHE A 19 28.43 -2.39 -3.52
N GLY A 20 29.48 -2.89 -4.17
CA GLY A 20 29.43 -3.35 -5.55
C GLY A 20 28.71 -4.69 -5.75
N GLY A 21 28.52 -5.46 -4.67
CA GLY A 21 27.83 -6.74 -4.72
C GLY A 21 27.64 -7.41 -3.36
N ARG A 22 26.97 -8.57 -3.37
CA ARG A 22 26.59 -9.31 -2.15
C ARG A 22 27.77 -9.88 -1.37
N GLU A 23 28.83 -10.30 -2.03
CA GLU A 23 29.99 -10.92 -1.37
C GLU A 23 30.77 -9.88 -0.57
N GLU A 24 31.06 -8.71 -1.17
CA GLU A 24 31.65 -7.56 -0.47
C GLU A 24 30.79 -7.13 0.72
N ALA A 25 29.46 -7.03 0.53
CA ALA A 25 28.54 -6.72 1.60
C ALA A 25 28.51 -7.79 2.70
N ARG A 26 28.74 -9.07 2.38
CA ARG A 26 28.76 -10.17 3.35
C ARG A 26 30.01 -10.09 4.21
N GLU A 27 31.20 -10.03 3.59
CA GLU A 27 32.47 -9.94 4.29
C GLU A 27 32.50 -8.76 5.26
N TRP A 28 32.04 -7.60 4.80
CA TRP A 28 31.94 -6.41 5.65
C TRP A 28 30.94 -6.61 6.80
N LEU A 29 29.73 -7.11 6.50
CA LEU A 29 28.69 -7.24 7.52
C LEU A 29 29.08 -8.26 8.60
N GLU A 30 29.63 -9.41 8.21
CA GLU A 30 30.11 -10.45 9.13
C GLU A 30 31.27 -9.95 9.99
N GLY A 31 32.22 -9.21 9.41
CA GLY A 31 33.32 -8.58 10.15
C GLY A 31 32.81 -7.57 11.21
N VAL A 32 31.86 -6.72 10.85
CA VAL A 32 31.28 -5.74 11.79
C VAL A 32 30.40 -6.41 12.85
N ILE A 33 29.64 -7.45 12.49
CA ILE A 33 28.88 -8.25 13.46
C ILE A 33 29.82 -8.87 14.50
N ALA A 34 30.93 -9.45 14.06
CA ALA A 34 31.90 -10.09 14.97
C ALA A 34 32.56 -9.09 15.91
N ALA A 35 32.85 -7.86 15.43
CA ALA A 35 33.52 -6.84 16.20
C ALA A 35 32.59 -6.07 17.18
N GLU A 36 31.36 -5.76 16.76
CA GLU A 36 30.50 -4.77 17.44
C GLU A 36 29.04 -5.22 17.63
N GLY A 37 28.67 -6.40 17.15
CA GLY A 37 27.28 -6.86 17.12
C GLY A 37 26.73 -7.21 18.50
N VAL A 38 25.63 -6.56 18.89
CA VAL A 38 24.89 -6.84 20.13
C VAL A 38 23.45 -7.18 19.80
N VAL A 39 22.97 -8.33 20.27
CA VAL A 39 21.56 -8.72 20.14
C VAL A 39 20.76 -8.07 21.29
N THR A 40 19.65 -7.41 20.94
CA THR A 40 18.82 -6.63 21.86
C THR A 40 17.36 -6.60 21.41
N ASP A 41 16.43 -6.50 22.35
CA ASP A 41 15.01 -6.22 22.13
C ASP A 41 14.70 -4.71 22.21
N ARG A 42 15.67 -3.89 22.63
CA ARG A 42 15.59 -2.44 22.73
C ARG A 42 16.41 -1.77 21.64
N LEU A 43 15.71 -1.05 20.77
CA LEU A 43 16.33 -0.27 19.71
C LEU A 43 16.74 1.12 20.18
N PRO A 44 17.86 1.66 19.67
CA PRO A 44 18.19 3.07 19.81
C PRO A 44 17.07 3.98 19.26
N GLU A 45 16.98 5.19 19.82
CA GLU A 45 15.91 6.15 19.53
C GLU A 45 15.76 6.43 18.03
N GLU A 46 16.88 6.54 17.32
CA GLU A 46 16.95 6.89 15.90
C GLU A 46 16.30 5.84 14.99
N VAL A 47 16.20 4.61 15.47
CA VAL A 47 15.65 3.46 14.74
C VAL A 47 14.46 2.86 15.47
N VAL A 48 13.92 3.55 16.47
CA VAL A 48 12.83 3.02 17.31
C VAL A 48 11.56 2.77 16.49
N GLY A 49 10.92 1.62 16.72
CA GLY A 49 9.70 1.19 16.03
C GLY A 49 9.89 0.58 14.63
N ARG A 50 11.15 0.31 14.22
CA ARG A 50 11.42 -0.72 13.22
C ARG A 50 10.90 -2.07 13.73
N ARG A 51 10.59 -2.98 12.81
CA ARG A 51 9.99 -4.29 13.15
C ARG A 51 10.98 -5.41 12.89
N SER A 52 10.92 -6.39 13.78
CA SER A 52 11.63 -7.66 13.68
C SER A 52 10.63 -8.81 13.78
N PRO A 53 10.77 -9.89 12.98
CA PRO A 53 9.97 -11.09 13.12
C PRO A 53 10.00 -11.71 14.53
N SER A 54 11.14 -11.70 15.21
CA SER A 54 11.26 -12.24 16.58
C SER A 54 11.07 -11.19 17.68
N GLY A 55 11.02 -9.91 17.32
CA GLY A 55 11.12 -8.80 18.28
C GLY A 55 12.55 -8.43 18.68
N TYR A 56 13.54 -9.27 18.35
CA TYR A 56 14.96 -9.01 18.60
C TYR A 56 15.67 -8.43 17.37
N PHE A 57 16.72 -7.67 17.63
CA PHE A 57 17.57 -7.04 16.63
C PHE A 57 19.03 -7.28 16.97
N LEU A 58 19.89 -7.36 15.95
CA LEU A 58 21.32 -7.15 16.15
C LEU A 58 21.65 -5.70 15.82
N VAL A 59 22.28 -4.99 16.75
CA VAL A 59 22.76 -3.61 16.59
C VAL A 59 24.27 -3.65 16.58
N ALA A 60 24.91 -3.07 15.57
CA ALA A 60 26.36 -2.91 15.50
C ALA A 60 26.73 -1.43 15.57
N GLY A 61 27.11 -0.98 16.77
CA GLY A 61 27.38 0.43 17.06
C GLY A 61 26.25 1.36 16.60
N ARG A 62 26.60 2.44 15.88
CA ARG A 62 25.64 3.31 15.16
C ARG A 62 25.72 3.13 13.64
N LYS A 63 26.12 1.93 13.17
CA LYS A 63 26.28 1.62 11.74
C LYS A 63 24.99 1.06 11.17
N PHE A 64 24.52 -0.07 11.72
CA PHE A 64 23.31 -0.73 11.27
C PHE A 64 22.55 -1.48 12.37
N VAL A 65 21.33 -1.84 12.03
CA VAL A 65 20.43 -2.72 12.76
C VAL A 65 19.93 -3.82 11.84
N LEU A 66 20.00 -5.07 12.31
CA LEU A 66 19.49 -6.26 11.61
C LEU A 66 18.25 -6.80 12.35
N PRO A 67 17.05 -6.75 11.76
CA PRO A 67 15.89 -7.44 12.30
C PRO A 67 16.07 -8.96 12.23
N LEU A 68 15.90 -9.62 13.36
CA LEU A 68 16.18 -11.05 13.49
C LEU A 68 14.90 -11.90 13.41
N ALA A 69 15.03 -13.12 12.93
CA ALA A 69 14.05 -14.18 13.09
C ALA A 69 14.70 -15.33 13.85
N GLU A 70 13.92 -16.03 14.66
CA GLU A 70 14.36 -17.30 15.21
C GLU A 70 14.32 -18.36 14.11
N ASP A 71 15.36 -19.19 14.07
CA ASP A 71 15.31 -20.39 13.28
C ASP A 71 14.27 -21.36 13.86
N ARG A 72 13.29 -21.72 13.02
CA ARG A 72 12.18 -22.60 13.41
C ARG A 72 12.59 -24.07 13.46
N ASP A 73 13.72 -24.41 12.86
CA ASP A 73 14.21 -25.78 12.75
C ASP A 73 15.07 -26.21 13.95
N GLY A 74 15.13 -25.38 15.00
CA GLY A 74 15.73 -25.74 16.29
C GLY A 74 17.25 -25.62 16.36
N ALA A 75 17.92 -25.09 15.32
CA ALA A 75 19.39 -25.01 15.25
C ALA A 75 20.03 -23.92 16.15
N GLY A 76 19.25 -23.22 16.98
CA GLY A 76 19.80 -22.28 17.96
C GLY A 76 20.50 -21.06 17.34
N GLN A 77 20.02 -20.57 16.19
CA GLN A 77 20.60 -19.45 15.45
C GLN A 77 19.60 -18.32 15.18
N TRP A 78 20.13 -17.11 15.06
CA TRP A 78 19.38 -15.93 14.61
C TRP A 78 19.50 -15.78 13.10
N ILE A 79 18.41 -15.43 12.42
CA ILE A 79 18.40 -15.18 10.98
C ILE A 79 18.21 -13.69 10.75
N ALA A 80 19.24 -13.00 10.24
CA ALA A 80 19.13 -11.60 9.84
C ALA A 80 18.33 -11.47 8.54
N THR A 81 17.14 -10.88 8.65
CA THR A 81 16.15 -10.81 7.55
C THR A 81 16.27 -9.55 6.70
N ASN A 82 16.93 -8.52 7.21
CA ASN A 82 17.11 -7.23 6.55
C ASN A 82 18.32 -6.48 7.14
N CYS A 83 18.83 -5.48 6.43
CA CYS A 83 19.87 -4.57 6.91
C CYS A 83 19.36 -3.13 6.87
N LEU A 84 19.42 -2.43 8.01
CA LEU A 84 18.98 -1.04 8.16
C LEU A 84 20.15 -0.19 8.66
N GLY A 85 20.62 0.76 7.86
CA GLY A 85 21.54 1.79 8.35
C GLY A 85 20.89 2.70 9.38
N PHE A 86 21.70 3.31 10.26
CA PHE A 86 21.20 4.41 11.09
C PHE A 86 20.87 5.62 10.20
N PRO A 87 19.78 6.34 10.49
CA PRO A 87 19.39 7.46 9.66
C PRO A 87 20.42 8.58 9.71
N ARG A 88 20.71 9.15 8.55
CA ARG A 88 21.50 10.38 8.45
C ARG A 88 20.60 11.56 8.80
N LYS A 89 21.13 12.54 9.54
CA LYS A 89 20.40 13.80 9.77
C LYS A 89 20.15 14.47 8.42
N SER A 90 18.88 14.57 8.03
CA SER A 90 18.48 15.34 6.86
C SER A 90 18.38 16.81 7.21
N THR A 91 18.99 17.67 6.39
CA THR A 91 18.76 19.13 6.44
C THR A 91 17.61 19.56 5.55
N VAL A 92 17.04 18.65 4.76
CA VAL A 92 15.96 18.95 3.81
C VAL A 92 14.61 19.00 4.54
N ASP A 93 13.97 20.17 4.53
CA ASP A 93 12.59 20.31 4.98
C ASP A 93 11.61 19.81 3.92
N LEU A 94 11.14 18.57 4.08
CA LEU A 94 10.17 17.96 3.18
C LEU A 94 8.81 18.66 3.16
N THR A 95 8.46 19.45 4.19
CA THR A 95 7.15 20.12 4.24
C THR A 95 7.05 21.27 3.23
N GLY A 96 8.18 21.80 2.75
CA GLY A 96 8.27 22.76 1.66
C GLY A 96 8.21 22.14 0.26
N LEU A 97 8.48 20.84 0.11
CA LEU A 97 8.50 20.16 -1.19
C LEU A 97 7.12 19.62 -1.58
N ARG A 98 6.89 19.45 -2.89
CA ARG A 98 5.66 18.87 -3.47
C ARG A 98 5.99 17.97 -4.64
N GLY A 99 5.03 17.12 -5.00
CA GLY A 99 5.09 16.35 -6.23
C GLY A 99 6.34 15.47 -6.38
N VAL A 100 6.92 15.49 -7.57
CA VAL A 100 8.08 14.65 -7.91
C VAL A 100 9.31 14.99 -7.06
N ASP A 101 9.53 16.27 -6.75
CA ASP A 101 10.67 16.69 -5.93
C ASP A 101 10.58 16.13 -4.51
N LEU A 102 9.38 16.11 -3.93
CA LEU A 102 9.13 15.45 -2.65
C LEU A 102 9.33 13.93 -2.74
N LEU A 103 8.84 13.30 -3.81
CA LEU A 103 8.98 11.85 -4.00
C LEU A 103 10.42 11.42 -4.29
N ALA A 104 11.26 12.33 -4.78
CA ALA A 104 12.68 12.09 -4.95
C ALA A 104 13.37 11.95 -3.59
N GLU A 105 12.90 12.62 -2.54
CA GLU A 105 13.51 12.60 -1.20
C GLU A 105 13.06 11.44 -0.30
N VAL A 106 12.27 10.51 -0.83
CA VAL A 106 11.79 9.35 -0.05
C VAL A 106 12.11 8.03 -0.73
N THR A 107 12.36 7.00 0.06
CA THR A 107 12.43 5.61 -0.39
C THR A 107 11.10 4.93 -0.12
N VAL A 108 10.43 4.43 -1.16
CA VAL A 108 9.22 3.61 -0.96
C VAL A 108 9.62 2.17 -0.69
N LEU A 109 9.39 1.71 0.53
CA LEU A 109 9.75 0.34 0.92
C LEU A 109 8.82 -0.68 0.24
N PRO A 110 9.30 -1.93 0.00
CA PRO A 110 8.50 -2.98 -0.62
C PRO A 110 7.14 -3.20 0.05
N HIS A 111 7.08 -3.10 1.38
CA HIS A 111 5.82 -3.25 2.12
C HIS A 111 4.77 -2.18 1.76
N ALA A 112 5.20 -0.95 1.47
CA ALA A 112 4.28 0.09 1.03
C ALA A 112 3.69 -0.23 -0.35
N VAL A 113 4.50 -0.77 -1.26
CA VAL A 113 4.06 -1.25 -2.58
C VAL A 113 3.08 -2.41 -2.43
N GLU A 114 3.40 -3.41 -1.61
CA GLU A 114 2.49 -4.54 -1.31
C GLU A 114 1.13 -4.05 -0.80
N ARG A 115 1.12 -3.06 0.09
CA ARG A 115 -0.13 -2.49 0.62
C ARG A 115 -0.91 -1.73 -0.45
N PHE A 116 -0.22 -1.04 -1.35
CA PHE A 116 -0.86 -0.41 -2.51
C PHE A 116 -1.47 -1.46 -3.46
N GLN A 117 -0.80 -2.58 -3.72
CA GLN A 117 -1.37 -3.69 -4.51
C GLN A 117 -2.62 -4.28 -3.84
N GLN A 118 -2.55 -4.52 -2.53
CA GLN A 118 -3.65 -5.13 -1.78
C GLN A 118 -4.86 -4.20 -1.61
N ARG A 119 -4.63 -2.89 -1.43
CA ARG A 119 -5.64 -1.95 -0.92
C ARG A 119 -5.81 -0.69 -1.75
N GLY A 120 -5.02 -0.48 -2.78
CA GLY A 120 -5.08 0.68 -3.67
C GLY A 120 -5.19 0.31 -5.15
N GLY A 121 -5.32 -0.97 -5.48
CA GLY A 121 -5.52 -1.43 -6.85
C GLY A 121 -4.27 -1.46 -7.72
N GLY A 122 -3.08 -1.45 -7.11
CA GLY A 122 -1.83 -1.58 -7.86
C GLY A 122 -1.71 -2.93 -8.58
N HIS A 123 -0.99 -2.93 -9.69
CA HIS A 123 -0.69 -4.12 -10.50
C HIS A 123 -0.03 -5.24 -9.68
N ARG A 124 -0.18 -6.52 -10.06
CA ARG A 124 0.40 -7.66 -9.31
C ARG A 124 1.93 -7.71 -9.31
N ASP A 125 2.53 -7.25 -10.40
CA ASP A 125 3.98 -7.05 -10.53
C ASP A 125 4.45 -5.87 -9.64
N PRO A 126 5.41 -6.07 -8.72
CA PRO A 126 5.85 -5.03 -7.79
C PRO A 126 6.45 -3.79 -8.46
N ASP A 127 7.24 -3.96 -9.52
CA ASP A 127 7.90 -2.83 -10.19
C ASP A 127 6.89 -1.95 -10.93
N ARG A 128 5.90 -2.56 -11.58
CA ARG A 128 4.77 -1.82 -12.16
C ARG A 128 3.93 -1.15 -11.09
N ALA A 129 3.61 -1.84 -9.99
CA ALA A 129 2.85 -1.26 -8.89
C ALA A 129 3.56 -0.06 -8.26
N HIS A 130 4.88 -0.12 -8.14
CA HIS A 130 5.69 0.98 -7.65
C HIS A 130 5.58 2.21 -8.56
N LYS A 131 5.69 2.03 -9.88
CA LYS A 131 5.49 3.12 -10.86
C LYS A 131 4.07 3.68 -10.83
N GLU A 132 3.06 2.83 -10.73
CA GLU A 132 1.65 3.23 -10.60
C GLU A 132 1.40 4.02 -9.32
N LEU A 133 2.00 3.60 -8.20
CA LEU A 133 1.93 4.33 -6.94
C LEU A 133 2.53 5.73 -7.09
N TYR A 134 3.74 5.85 -7.65
CA TYR A 134 4.35 7.16 -7.91
C TYR A 134 3.47 8.05 -8.78
N ALA A 135 2.91 7.51 -9.86
CA ALA A 135 2.00 8.25 -10.74
C ALA A 135 0.72 8.71 -10.02
N ALA A 136 0.20 7.92 -9.09
CA ALA A 136 -0.97 8.29 -8.29
C ALA A 136 -0.67 9.39 -7.26
N LEU A 137 0.54 9.39 -6.69
CA LEU A 137 0.94 10.35 -5.66
C LEU A 137 1.41 11.69 -6.25
N ALA A 138 2.26 11.64 -7.28
CA ALA A 138 3.00 12.79 -7.79
C ALA A 138 2.17 14.06 -8.07
N PRO A 139 0.92 13.99 -8.58
CA PRO A 139 0.16 15.21 -8.87
C PRO A 139 -0.20 16.06 -7.65
N THR A 140 -0.33 15.45 -6.46
CA THR A 140 -0.94 16.12 -5.28
C THR A 140 -0.19 15.88 -3.98
N VAL A 141 0.86 15.07 -4.00
CA VAL A 141 1.56 14.67 -2.78
C VAL A 141 2.21 15.85 -2.07
N ARG A 142 2.01 15.86 -0.75
CA ARG A 142 2.63 16.80 0.19
C ARG A 142 2.99 16.09 1.48
N ALA A 143 4.02 16.60 2.16
CA ALA A 143 4.38 16.15 3.49
C ALA A 143 3.61 16.96 4.56
N VAL A 144 3.12 16.27 5.58
CA VAL A 144 2.46 16.86 6.75
C VAL A 144 2.95 16.18 8.02
N ARG A 145 2.93 16.92 9.14
CA ARG A 145 3.38 16.40 10.45
C ARG A 145 2.34 15.54 11.17
N LYS A 146 1.07 15.69 10.81
CA LYS A 146 -0.05 14.93 11.39
C LYS A 146 -0.79 14.19 10.29
N PRO A 147 -1.22 12.94 10.52
CA PRO A 147 -1.98 12.21 9.52
C PRO A 147 -3.36 12.86 9.32
N PRO A 148 -4.02 12.63 8.18
CA PRO A 148 -5.43 13.00 8.00
C PRO A 148 -6.30 12.40 9.09
N GLY A 149 -7.35 13.10 9.54
CA GLY A 149 -8.19 12.67 10.66
C GLY A 149 -8.90 11.32 10.47
N TRP A 150 -9.07 10.87 9.23
CA TRP A 150 -9.61 9.54 8.90
C TRP A 150 -8.59 8.41 9.09
N CYS A 151 -7.29 8.72 9.08
CA CYS A 151 -6.21 7.75 9.03
C CYS A 151 -5.79 7.32 10.44
N ARG A 152 -6.17 6.11 10.84
CA ARG A 152 -5.69 5.48 12.07
C ARG A 152 -4.36 4.78 11.79
N THR A 153 -3.27 5.46 12.09
CA THR A 153 -1.91 4.93 11.93
C THR A 153 -1.06 5.21 13.16
N ARG A 154 0.05 4.48 13.30
CA ARG A 154 1.03 4.74 14.36
C ARG A 154 1.75 6.07 14.10
N ALA A 155 2.37 6.60 15.16
CA ALA A 155 3.25 7.74 15.05
C ALA A 155 4.39 7.46 14.04
N ALA A 156 4.69 8.48 13.25
CA ALA A 156 5.74 8.53 12.25
C ALA A 156 6.31 9.95 12.25
N ASP A 157 7.48 10.14 11.67
CA ASP A 157 8.18 11.44 11.69
C ASP A 157 7.44 12.47 10.82
N LEU A 158 6.84 12.00 9.73
CA LEU A 158 5.92 12.75 8.89
C LEU A 158 5.02 11.80 8.10
N TYR A 159 4.07 12.38 7.36
CA TYR A 159 3.14 11.64 6.51
C TYR A 159 3.12 12.28 5.13
N LEU A 160 3.24 11.47 4.08
CA LEU A 160 2.87 11.91 2.74
C LEU A 160 1.37 11.72 2.58
N VAL A 161 0.70 12.75 2.10
CA VAL A 161 -0.74 12.75 1.83
C VAL A 161 -0.95 13.14 0.38
N ALA A 162 -1.78 12.37 -0.33
CA ALA A 162 -1.99 12.55 -1.77
C ALA A 162 -3.34 11.98 -2.23
N GLY A 163 -3.63 12.23 -3.52
CA GLY A 163 -4.83 11.82 -4.21
C GLY A 163 -6.01 12.76 -3.96
N GLU A 164 -7.07 12.57 -4.73
CA GLU A 164 -8.31 13.33 -4.57
C GLU A 164 -8.86 13.11 -3.15
N HIS A 165 -9.22 14.21 -2.47
CA HIS A 165 -9.72 14.18 -1.08
C HIS A 165 -8.77 13.52 -0.07
N ASP A 166 -7.45 13.62 -0.30
CA ASP A 166 -6.41 13.05 0.57
C ASP A 166 -6.64 11.57 0.83
N GLU A 167 -6.88 10.81 -0.24
CA GLU A 167 -7.25 9.40 -0.12
C GLU A 167 -6.08 8.48 0.22
N PHE A 168 -4.85 8.92 -0.01
CA PHE A 168 -3.64 8.23 0.37
C PHE A 168 -2.98 8.89 1.57
N CYS A 169 -2.56 8.06 2.53
CA CYS A 169 -1.69 8.46 3.61
C CYS A 169 -0.53 7.45 3.71
N LEU A 170 0.70 7.95 3.62
CA LEU A 170 1.92 7.16 3.65
C LEU A 170 2.81 7.64 4.79
N PRO A 171 2.77 6.96 5.94
CA PRO A 171 3.67 7.26 7.07
C PRO A 171 5.12 7.12 6.64
N CYS A 172 5.94 8.11 7.02
CA CYS A 172 7.36 8.16 6.73
C CYS A 172 8.17 8.16 8.01
N ARG A 173 9.29 7.44 7.98
CA ARG A 173 10.26 7.41 9.06
C ARG A 173 11.64 7.76 8.56
N ALA A 174 12.52 8.19 9.45
CA ALA A 174 13.91 8.48 9.14
C ALA A 174 14.52 7.31 8.35
N GLY A 175 14.97 7.60 7.14
CA GLY A 175 15.40 6.61 6.15
C GLY A 175 16.74 6.00 6.51
N SER A 176 16.90 4.72 6.20
CA SER A 176 18.12 3.98 6.53
C SER A 176 19.13 3.91 5.38
N GLY A 177 18.88 4.57 4.25
CA GLY A 177 19.66 4.45 3.02
C GLY A 177 20.02 5.80 2.39
N LYS A 178 20.02 5.87 1.05
CA LYS A 178 20.41 7.07 0.28
C LYS A 178 19.46 8.27 0.49
N ARG A 179 18.20 8.00 0.80
CA ARG A 179 17.18 9.05 0.98
C ARG A 179 16.87 9.29 2.45
N PRO A 180 16.53 10.52 2.83
CA PRO A 180 16.34 10.90 4.22
C PRO A 180 15.13 10.26 4.90
N TYR A 181 14.14 9.78 4.14
CA TYR A 181 12.94 9.14 4.71
C TYR A 181 12.54 7.87 3.95
N ASP A 182 12.02 6.90 4.70
CA ASP A 182 11.39 5.68 4.20
C ASP A 182 9.87 5.77 4.34
N VAL A 183 9.15 5.54 3.25
CA VAL A 183 7.72 5.26 3.29
C VAL A 183 7.50 3.82 3.72
N ILE A 184 6.98 3.62 4.93
CA ILE A 184 6.89 2.30 5.55
C ILE A 184 5.63 1.51 5.18
N THR A 185 4.58 2.19 4.77
CA THR A 185 3.30 1.59 4.36
C THR A 185 2.52 2.55 3.48
N CYS A 186 1.56 2.03 2.71
CA CYS A 186 0.56 2.80 1.98
C CYS A 186 -0.83 2.53 2.58
N ILE A 187 -1.57 3.57 2.95
CA ILE A 187 -2.92 3.47 3.49
C ILE A 187 -3.86 4.23 2.55
N HIS A 188 -4.84 3.52 1.99
CA HIS A 188 -5.90 4.13 1.19
C HIS A 188 -7.18 4.26 2.02
N ARG A 189 -7.75 5.47 2.08
CA ARG A 189 -8.97 5.83 2.82
C ARG A 189 -10.16 4.92 2.52
N ALA A 190 -10.31 4.44 1.29
CA ALA A 190 -11.39 3.55 0.88
C ALA A 190 -11.03 2.06 0.94
N GLY A 191 -9.80 1.70 1.34
CA GLY A 191 -9.35 0.30 1.35
C GLY A 191 -10.28 -0.64 2.14
N TYR A 192 -10.93 -0.13 3.19
CA TYR A 192 -11.89 -0.88 4.01
C TYR A 192 -13.22 -1.23 3.31
N LEU A 193 -13.50 -0.61 2.16
CA LEU A 193 -14.68 -0.89 1.34
C LEU A 193 -14.46 -2.09 0.41
N PHE A 194 -13.20 -2.46 0.17
CA PHE A 194 -12.84 -3.62 -0.64
C PHE A 194 -12.84 -4.90 0.19
N GLY A 195 -13.12 -6.04 -0.45
CA GLY A 195 -13.09 -7.35 0.19
C GLY A 195 -14.37 -7.78 0.93
N LYS A 196 -15.41 -6.94 0.97
CA LYS A 196 -16.72 -7.26 1.57
C LYS A 196 -17.87 -7.00 0.59
N PRO A 197 -19.01 -7.71 0.73
CA PRO A 197 -20.20 -7.39 -0.04
C PRO A 197 -20.76 -6.02 0.39
N LEU A 198 -21.12 -5.20 -0.60
CA LEU A 198 -21.66 -3.85 -0.43
C LEU A 198 -23.11 -3.83 -0.91
N GLY A 199 -23.95 -3.07 -0.22
CA GLY A 199 -25.38 -2.94 -0.53
C GLY A 199 -25.85 -1.49 -0.49
N ALA A 200 -27.16 -1.30 -0.53
CA ALA A 200 -27.78 0.02 -0.62
C ALA A 200 -27.48 0.97 0.56
N LYS A 201 -27.00 0.46 1.70
CA LYS A 201 -26.62 1.28 2.87
C LYS A 201 -25.40 2.18 2.61
N VAL A 202 -24.52 1.78 1.69
CA VAL A 202 -23.26 2.49 1.37
C VAL A 202 -23.21 2.99 -0.07
N CYS A 203 -24.21 2.66 -0.88
CA CYS A 203 -24.29 3.01 -2.29
C CYS A 203 -25.47 3.95 -2.56
N GLU A 204 -25.21 5.00 -3.33
CA GLU A 204 -26.21 5.89 -3.90
C GLU A 204 -26.36 5.60 -5.39
N VAL A 205 -27.60 5.56 -5.89
CA VAL A 205 -27.89 5.28 -7.30
C VAL A 205 -28.19 6.59 -8.01
N ALA A 206 -27.21 7.12 -8.72
CA ALA A 206 -27.30 8.38 -9.46
C ALA A 206 -27.44 8.12 -10.97
N VAL A 207 -28.42 7.28 -11.31
CA VAL A 207 -28.90 7.09 -12.68
C VAL A 207 -30.37 7.46 -12.74
N GLU A 208 -30.91 7.66 -13.95
CA GLU A 208 -32.31 8.04 -14.14
C GLU A 208 -33.25 7.10 -13.36
N PRO A 209 -34.12 7.65 -12.48
CA PRO A 209 -35.13 6.89 -11.76
C PRO A 209 -35.98 6.04 -12.71
N ASP A 210 -36.42 4.86 -12.26
CA ASP A 210 -37.26 3.91 -13.02
C ASP A 210 -36.66 3.34 -14.32
N SER A 211 -35.47 3.78 -14.71
CA SER A 211 -34.74 3.24 -15.85
C SER A 211 -34.43 1.75 -15.67
N LYS A 212 -34.18 1.06 -16.78
CA LYS A 212 -33.66 -0.32 -16.77
C LYS A 212 -32.36 -0.42 -15.95
N ALA A 213 -31.50 0.59 -16.05
CA ALA A 213 -30.25 0.66 -15.31
C ALA A 213 -30.47 0.71 -13.79
N ALA A 214 -31.38 1.57 -13.32
CA ALA A 214 -31.76 1.67 -11.91
C ALA A 214 -32.25 0.33 -11.37
N ARG A 215 -33.20 -0.31 -12.07
CA ARG A 215 -33.76 -1.62 -11.67
C ARG A 215 -32.69 -2.70 -11.53
N LEU A 216 -31.75 -2.77 -12.49
CA LEU A 216 -30.66 -3.74 -12.46
C LEU A 216 -29.71 -3.54 -11.28
N VAL A 217 -29.33 -2.29 -11.01
CA VAL A 217 -28.47 -1.97 -9.87
C VAL A 217 -29.19 -2.22 -8.54
N HIS A 218 -30.44 -1.82 -8.39
CA HIS A 218 -31.20 -2.09 -7.17
C HIS A 218 -31.33 -3.59 -6.90
N ARG A 219 -31.59 -4.40 -7.94
CA ARG A 219 -31.61 -5.86 -7.85
C ARG A 219 -30.24 -6.41 -7.44
N GLY A 220 -29.17 -5.87 -8.02
CA GLY A 220 -27.79 -6.23 -7.66
C GLY A 220 -27.46 -5.90 -6.21
N LEU A 221 -27.79 -4.69 -5.76
CA LEU A 221 -27.53 -4.21 -4.39
C LEU A 221 -28.27 -5.03 -3.33
N ARG A 222 -29.46 -5.56 -3.64
CA ARG A 222 -30.19 -6.49 -2.75
C ARG A 222 -29.41 -7.79 -2.50
N LYS A 223 -28.63 -8.25 -3.48
CA LYS A 223 -27.81 -9.47 -3.40
C LYS A 223 -26.36 -9.21 -2.98
N GLY A 224 -25.98 -7.94 -2.87
CA GLY A 224 -24.61 -7.52 -2.61
C GLY A 224 -23.77 -7.40 -3.89
N GLY A 225 -23.02 -6.30 -4.01
CA GLY A 225 -21.98 -6.09 -5.01
C GLY A 225 -20.58 -6.14 -4.38
N ARG A 226 -19.55 -6.30 -5.21
CA ARG A 226 -18.15 -6.23 -4.79
C ARG A 226 -17.46 -5.08 -5.50
N LEU A 227 -16.76 -4.24 -4.74
CA LEU A 227 -15.96 -3.17 -5.32
C LEU A 227 -14.70 -3.76 -5.96
N SER A 228 -14.31 -3.22 -7.11
CA SER A 228 -13.16 -3.63 -7.89
C SER A 228 -12.39 -2.40 -8.36
N TRP A 229 -11.07 -2.44 -8.19
CA TRP A 229 -10.15 -1.44 -8.73
C TRP A 229 -10.06 -1.50 -10.24
N HIS A 230 -10.28 -2.69 -10.81
CA HIS A 230 -10.14 -2.92 -12.24
C HIS A 230 -11.50 -3.12 -12.89
N ARG A 231 -11.59 -2.65 -14.14
CA ARG A 231 -12.73 -2.92 -15.01
C ARG A 231 -12.90 -4.44 -15.19
N PRO A 232 -14.13 -4.98 -15.05
CA PRO A 232 -14.39 -6.37 -15.37
C PRO A 232 -14.10 -6.68 -16.84
N ALA A 233 -13.48 -7.82 -17.13
CA ALA A 233 -13.04 -8.19 -18.48
C ALA A 233 -14.17 -8.22 -19.54
N TRP A 234 -15.42 -8.46 -19.11
CA TRP A 234 -16.59 -8.50 -19.99
C TRP A 234 -17.17 -7.11 -20.32
N VAL A 235 -16.72 -6.04 -19.65
CA VAL A 235 -17.15 -4.66 -19.94
C VAL A 235 -16.32 -4.12 -21.10
N LYS A 236 -16.94 -4.00 -22.28
CA LYS A 236 -16.25 -3.57 -23.52
C LYS A 236 -16.01 -2.06 -23.59
N VAL A 237 -16.97 -1.24 -23.16
CA VAL A 237 -16.90 0.23 -23.27
C VAL A 237 -16.13 0.81 -22.09
N ALA A 238 -15.05 1.53 -22.38
CA ALA A 238 -14.25 2.23 -21.38
C ALA A 238 -14.86 3.61 -21.11
N LYS A 239 -15.80 3.69 -20.15
CA LYS A 239 -15.92 4.94 -19.41
C LYS A 239 -14.74 5.00 -18.44
N PRO A 240 -13.99 6.12 -18.38
CA PRO A 240 -12.96 6.29 -17.37
C PRO A 240 -13.64 6.21 -16.00
N ALA A 241 -13.18 5.25 -15.20
CA ALA A 241 -13.77 4.93 -13.92
C ALA A 241 -12.63 4.50 -13.00
N LYS A 242 -12.51 5.18 -11.87
CA LYS A 242 -11.55 4.82 -10.83
C LYS A 242 -11.88 3.45 -10.26
N TRP A 243 -13.15 3.24 -9.88
CA TRP A 243 -13.64 1.98 -9.32
C TRP A 243 -14.90 1.48 -10.02
N TRP A 244 -15.13 0.17 -9.89
CA TRP A 244 -16.29 -0.53 -10.40
C TRP A 244 -17.00 -1.27 -9.27
N LEU A 245 -18.32 -1.19 -9.21
CA LEU A 245 -19.13 -2.07 -8.38
C LEU A 245 -19.66 -3.22 -9.24
N VAL A 246 -19.25 -4.45 -8.95
CA VAL A 246 -19.54 -5.65 -9.75
C VAL A 246 -20.53 -6.54 -9.02
N PHE A 247 -21.57 -6.98 -9.71
CA PHE A 247 -22.62 -7.85 -9.19
C PHE A 247 -22.53 -9.26 -9.80
N ASN A 248 -23.04 -10.26 -9.07
CA ASN A 248 -22.98 -11.68 -9.49
C ASN A 248 -23.72 -11.97 -10.81
N ASN A 249 -24.67 -11.11 -11.20
CA ASN A 249 -25.45 -11.25 -12.41
C ASN A 249 -24.76 -10.63 -13.65
N ARG A 250 -23.43 -10.46 -13.67
CA ARG A 250 -22.70 -9.74 -14.74
C ARG A 250 -23.26 -8.34 -15.02
N THR A 251 -23.77 -7.67 -13.98
CA THR A 251 -24.00 -6.23 -14.00
C THR A 251 -22.83 -5.55 -13.30
N ALA A 252 -22.43 -4.38 -13.76
CA ALA A 252 -21.43 -3.56 -13.09
C ALA A 252 -21.85 -2.10 -13.17
N ALA A 253 -21.36 -1.30 -12.23
CA ALA A 253 -21.56 0.14 -12.24
C ALA A 253 -20.24 0.88 -12.08
N VAL A 254 -20.11 2.01 -12.77
CA VAL A 254 -19.05 2.99 -12.53
C VAL A 254 -19.33 3.67 -11.19
N VAL A 255 -18.28 3.79 -10.38
CA VAL A 255 -18.37 4.38 -9.04
C VAL A 255 -17.62 5.71 -9.02
N ARG A 256 -18.34 6.76 -8.63
CA ARG A 256 -17.76 8.01 -8.13
C ARG A 256 -17.74 7.93 -6.61
N TRP A 257 -16.61 8.29 -5.99
CA TRP A 257 -16.43 8.17 -4.56
C TRP A 257 -16.49 9.52 -3.87
N GLU A 258 -17.35 9.64 -2.86
CA GLU A 258 -17.59 10.87 -2.11
C GLU A 258 -17.31 10.64 -0.61
N PRO A 259 -16.05 10.82 -0.17
CA PRO A 259 -15.64 10.50 1.19
C PRO A 259 -16.08 11.56 2.19
N GLY A 260 -17.33 11.44 2.62
CA GLY A 260 -17.99 12.35 3.56
C GLY A 260 -19.51 12.13 3.58
N SER A 261 -20.06 11.54 2.53
CA SER A 261 -21.46 11.11 2.47
C SER A 261 -21.71 9.85 3.30
N ALA A 262 -22.92 9.73 3.85
CA ALA A 262 -23.40 8.49 4.46
C ALA A 262 -23.42 7.32 3.45
N ARG A 263 -23.56 7.64 2.15
CA ARG A 263 -23.50 6.70 1.03
C ARG A 263 -22.33 7.09 0.12
N PRO A 264 -21.09 6.76 0.50
CA PRO A 264 -19.90 7.29 -0.17
C PRO A 264 -19.68 6.75 -1.60
N LEU A 265 -20.47 5.76 -2.06
CA LEU A 265 -20.32 5.14 -3.37
C LEU A 265 -21.47 5.55 -4.28
N VAL A 266 -21.23 6.52 -5.15
CA VAL A 266 -22.24 7.04 -6.09
C VAL A 266 -22.12 6.28 -7.41
N LEU A 267 -23.18 5.56 -7.78
CA LEU A 267 -23.26 4.74 -8.98
C LEU A 267 -23.80 5.57 -10.13
N THR A 268 -22.93 5.94 -11.07
CA THR A 268 -23.25 6.94 -12.11
C THR A 268 -23.56 6.33 -13.48
N HIS A 269 -23.12 5.09 -13.71
CA HIS A 269 -23.36 4.43 -15.00
C HIS A 269 -23.42 2.92 -14.82
N VAL A 270 -24.33 2.25 -15.53
CA VAL A 270 -24.58 0.80 -15.37
C VAL A 270 -24.29 0.09 -16.68
N VAL A 271 -23.52 -0.99 -16.60
CA VAL A 271 -23.23 -1.87 -17.72
C VAL A 271 -23.87 -3.23 -17.47
N ASP A 272 -24.68 -3.67 -18.43
CA ASP A 272 -25.32 -4.98 -18.43
C ASP A 272 -24.54 -5.95 -19.34
N GLY A 273 -23.71 -6.80 -18.74
CA GLY A 273 -22.93 -7.83 -19.41
C GLY A 273 -23.61 -9.20 -19.49
N ARG A 274 -24.91 -9.27 -19.21
CA ARG A 274 -25.67 -10.53 -19.31
C ARG A 274 -25.83 -10.96 -20.78
N SER A 275 -25.97 -12.26 -20.99
CA SER A 275 -26.20 -12.81 -22.34
C SER A 275 -27.48 -12.23 -22.96
N LEU A 276 -27.55 -12.24 -24.29
CA LEU A 276 -28.74 -11.76 -25.01
C LEU A 276 -30.01 -12.50 -24.57
N LEU A 277 -29.92 -13.82 -24.39
CA LEU A 277 -31.04 -14.66 -23.92
C LEU A 277 -31.59 -14.19 -22.57
N VAL A 278 -30.73 -13.97 -21.57
CA VAL A 278 -31.17 -13.47 -20.25
C VAL A 278 -31.82 -12.09 -20.37
N ARG A 279 -31.28 -11.22 -21.23
CA ARG A 279 -31.84 -9.88 -21.46
C ARG A 279 -33.20 -9.92 -22.16
N LEU A 280 -33.42 -10.88 -23.06
CA LEU A 280 -34.69 -11.08 -23.76
C LEU A 280 -35.76 -11.63 -22.83
N VAL A 281 -35.42 -12.65 -22.02
CA VAL A 281 -36.35 -13.25 -21.04
C VAL A 281 -36.82 -12.21 -20.02
N ASP A 282 -35.92 -11.40 -19.46
CA ASP A 282 -36.30 -10.32 -18.53
C ASP A 282 -37.25 -9.29 -19.20
N ARG A 283 -37.06 -9.02 -20.50
CA ARG A 283 -37.91 -8.10 -21.26
C ARG A 283 -39.32 -8.64 -21.48
N VAL A 284 -39.45 -9.94 -21.75
CA VAL A 284 -40.75 -10.62 -21.96
C VAL A 284 -41.50 -10.79 -20.63
N LEU A 285 -40.79 -11.09 -19.54
CA LEU A 285 -41.38 -11.34 -18.24
C LEU A 285 -41.61 -10.06 -17.40
N GLY A 286 -41.27 -8.88 -17.92
CA GLY A 286 -41.37 -7.61 -17.18
C GLY A 286 -40.51 -7.56 -15.91
N ARG A 287 -39.42 -8.34 -15.87
CA ARG A 287 -38.55 -8.52 -14.70
C ARG A 287 -37.30 -7.65 -14.78
#